data_AF-A0A962G6M4-F1
#
_entry.id   AF-A0A962G6M4-F1
#
_cell.length_a   1.000
_cell.length_b   1.000
_cell.length_c   1.000
_cell.angle_alpha   90.00
_cell.angle_beta   90.00
_cell.angle_gamma   90.00
#
_symmetry.space_group_name_H-M   'P 1'
#
loop_
_entity.id
_entity.type
_entity.pdbx_description
1 polymer ?
#
loop_
_entity_poly.entity_id
_entity_poly.type
_entity_poly.pdbx_seq_one_letter_code
_entity_poly.pdbx_strand_id
1 'polypeptide(L)'
;NAGGLAKWTPGPRQALGPDTFEGELWRTLKQWQDDPVRARAVWLSYGTEEPFRVPIALMLPALPTEHVLPMPGQHDWNLWIPAASALLERAAGSRAQEP
;
A
#
# COMPACT_ATOMS: atom_id res chain seq x y z
N ASN A 1 -4.15 -9.28 20.24
CA ASN A 1 -4.55 -8.76 18.91
C ASN A 1 -5.54 -9.72 18.26
N ALA A 2 -6.72 -9.23 17.86
CA ALA A 2 -7.85 -10.02 17.36
C ALA A 2 -7.67 -10.58 15.91
N GLY A 3 -6.43 -10.90 15.51
CA GLY A 3 -6.11 -11.48 14.20
C GLY A 3 -5.96 -10.50 13.02
N GLY A 4 -5.93 -9.19 13.29
CA GLY A 4 -5.58 -8.17 12.29
C GLY A 4 -6.57 -8.08 11.14
N LEU A 5 -6.12 -7.48 10.03
CA LEU A 5 -6.94 -7.28 8.85
C LEU A 5 -7.54 -8.58 8.31
N ALA A 6 -6.78 -9.69 8.35
CA ALA A 6 -7.23 -11.01 7.90
C ALA A 6 -8.52 -11.50 8.59
N LYS A 7 -8.71 -11.19 9.89
CA LYS A 7 -9.91 -11.61 10.65
C LYS A 7 -10.99 -10.53 10.75
N TRP A 8 -10.72 -9.33 10.25
CA TRP A 8 -11.68 -8.24 10.29
C TRP A 8 -12.77 -8.46 9.22
N THR A 9 -14.03 -8.46 9.65
CA THR A 9 -15.19 -8.51 8.75
C THR A 9 -15.78 -7.11 8.67
N PRO A 10 -15.65 -6.41 7.53
CA PRO A 10 -16.15 -5.05 7.43
C PRO A 10 -17.68 -5.05 7.30
N GLY A 11 -18.35 -4.03 7.85
CA GLY A 11 -19.80 -3.81 7.68
C GLY A 11 -20.17 -3.45 6.23
N PRO A 12 -21.41 -3.01 5.95
CA PRO A 12 -21.81 -2.54 4.62
C PRO A 12 -20.89 -1.43 4.08
N ARG A 13 -20.72 -1.35 2.76
CA ARG A 13 -19.97 -0.25 2.12
C ARG A 13 -20.66 1.08 2.41
N GLN A 14 -19.86 2.11 2.68
CA GLN A 14 -20.33 3.47 2.92
C GLN A 14 -19.84 4.39 1.80
N ALA A 15 -20.54 5.50 1.57
CA ALA A 15 -20.05 6.54 0.67
C ALA A 15 -18.76 7.13 1.25
N LEU A 16 -17.77 7.40 0.40
CA LEU A 16 -16.48 7.95 0.82
C LEU A 16 -16.64 9.40 1.30
N GLY A 17 -16.18 9.68 2.50
CA GLY A 17 -16.18 10.99 3.14
C GLY A 17 -15.24 11.01 4.35
N PRO A 18 -15.10 12.17 5.04
CA PRO A 18 -14.14 12.32 6.14
C PRO A 18 -14.29 11.28 7.24
N ASP A 19 -15.53 10.96 7.63
CA ASP A 19 -15.82 10.01 8.72
C ASP A 19 -15.74 8.54 8.29
N THR A 20 -15.72 8.26 6.98
CA THR A 20 -15.78 6.90 6.42
C THR A 20 -14.49 6.50 5.70
N PHE A 21 -13.59 7.46 5.46
CA PHE A 21 -12.35 7.26 4.72
C PHE A 21 -11.51 6.13 5.29
N GLU A 22 -11.24 6.14 6.60
CA GLU A 22 -10.40 5.12 7.23
C GLU A 22 -11.00 3.72 7.07
N GLY A 23 -12.31 3.58 7.30
CA GLY A 23 -13.02 2.31 7.17
C GLY A 23 -12.99 1.76 5.74
N GLU A 24 -13.19 2.62 4.75
CA GLU A 24 -13.18 2.21 3.34
C GLU A 24 -11.75 1.98 2.79
N LEU A 25 -10.74 2.67 3.35
CA LEU A 25 -9.32 2.35 3.10
C LEU A 25 -8.98 0.94 3.61
N TRP A 26 -9.32 0.62 4.86
CA TRP A 26 -9.10 -0.72 5.41
C TRP A 26 -9.88 -1.79 4.65
N ARG A 27 -11.11 -1.50 4.20
CA ARG A 27 -11.89 -2.41 3.34
C ARG A 27 -11.17 -2.70 2.03
N THR A 28 -10.54 -1.70 1.44
CA THR A 28 -9.76 -1.87 0.20
C THR A 28 -8.54 -2.76 0.44
N LEU A 29 -7.80 -2.52 1.52
CA LEU A 29 -6.67 -3.37 1.93
C LEU A 29 -7.10 -4.82 2.19
N LYS A 30 -8.27 -5.02 2.81
CA LYS A 30 -8.84 -6.37 3.03
C LYS A 30 -9.08 -7.09 1.70
N GLN A 31 -9.61 -6.39 0.70
CA GLN A 31 -9.84 -6.96 -0.64
C GLN A 31 -8.54 -7.34 -1.33
N TRP A 32 -7.46 -6.60 -1.12
CA TRP A 32 -6.13 -6.95 -1.64
C TRP A 32 -5.56 -8.20 -0.98
N GLN A 33 -5.79 -8.39 0.33
CA GLN A 33 -5.41 -9.63 1.03
C GLN A 33 -6.22 -10.84 0.55
N ASP A 34 -7.52 -10.67 0.33
CA ASP A 34 -8.41 -11.77 -0.06
C ASP A 34 -8.26 -12.15 -1.54
N ASP A 35 -7.84 -11.19 -2.39
CA ASP A 35 -7.64 -11.36 -3.82
C ASP A 35 -6.37 -10.61 -4.27
N PRO A 36 -5.20 -11.28 -4.23
CA PRO A 36 -3.92 -10.68 -4.57
C PRO A 36 -3.85 -10.12 -5.99
N VAL A 37 -4.72 -10.56 -6.92
CA VAL A 37 -4.80 -10.00 -8.27
C VAL A 37 -5.14 -8.50 -8.22
N ARG A 38 -5.94 -8.08 -7.23
CA ARG A 38 -6.30 -6.67 -7.04
C ARG A 38 -5.14 -5.80 -6.58
N ALA A 39 -4.11 -6.39 -5.99
CA ALA A 39 -2.91 -5.70 -5.52
C ALA A 39 -1.80 -5.61 -6.59
N ARG A 40 -1.95 -6.29 -7.74
CA ARG A 40 -0.90 -6.37 -8.78
C ARG A 40 -0.50 -5.02 -9.39
N ALA A 41 -1.40 -4.05 -9.38
CA ALA A 41 -1.12 -2.69 -9.87
C ALA A 41 -0.77 -1.71 -8.74
N VAL A 42 -0.71 -2.17 -7.49
CA VAL A 42 -0.45 -1.32 -6.33
C VAL A 42 1.02 -1.40 -5.96
N TRP A 43 1.66 -0.24 -5.98
CA TRP A 43 3.07 -0.04 -5.67
C TRP A 43 3.21 1.00 -4.55
N LEU A 44 4.14 0.77 -3.64
CA LEU A 44 4.32 1.60 -2.46
C LEU A 44 5.79 1.92 -2.24
N SER A 45 6.11 3.20 -2.10
CA SER A 45 7.38 3.67 -1.56
C SER A 45 7.13 4.60 -0.38
N TYR A 46 8.04 4.58 0.59
CA TYR A 46 8.01 5.44 1.77
C TYR A 46 9.43 5.60 2.33
N GLY A 47 9.64 6.71 3.05
CA GLY A 47 10.89 7.01 3.70
C GLY A 47 11.10 6.17 4.95
N THR A 48 12.30 5.65 5.18
CA THR A 48 12.62 4.87 6.38
C THR A 48 12.63 5.72 7.66
N GLU A 49 12.70 7.05 7.53
CA GLU A 49 12.68 8.02 8.62
C GLU A 49 11.33 8.76 8.71
N GLU A 50 10.32 8.32 7.96
CA GLU A 50 8.98 8.89 7.97
C GLU A 50 8.29 8.74 9.35
N PRO A 51 7.60 9.78 9.86
CA PRO A 51 6.79 9.65 11.06
C PRO A 51 5.64 8.63 10.88
N PHE A 52 5.23 8.37 9.63
CA PHE A 52 4.15 7.46 9.28
C PHE A 52 4.62 6.03 8.97
N ARG A 53 5.90 5.70 9.20
CA ARG A 53 6.45 4.34 9.01
C ARG A 53 5.58 3.26 9.66
N VAL A 54 5.14 3.48 10.90
CA VAL A 54 4.37 2.50 11.68
C VAL A 54 2.99 2.25 11.06
N PRO A 55 2.15 3.27 10.79
CA PRO A 55 0.88 3.04 10.11
C PRO A 55 1.06 2.46 8.69
N ILE A 56 2.07 2.88 7.92
CA ILE A 56 2.38 2.30 6.61
C ILE A 56 2.70 0.80 6.73
N ALA A 57 3.47 0.40 7.76
CA ALA A 57 3.84 -0.99 7.99
C ALA A 57 2.62 -1.92 8.16
N LEU A 58 1.48 -1.40 8.62
CA LEU A 58 0.26 -2.18 8.77
C LEU A 58 -0.38 -2.57 7.41
N MET A 59 -0.06 -1.84 6.34
CA MET A 59 -0.58 -2.10 4.99
C MET A 59 0.24 -3.16 4.24
N LEU A 60 1.51 -3.34 4.61
CA LEU A 60 2.45 -4.18 3.85
C LEU A 60 2.00 -5.63 3.64
N PRO A 61 1.35 -6.31 4.61
CA PRO A 61 0.88 -7.68 4.39
C PRO A 61 -0.21 -7.82 3.32
N ALA A 62 -0.78 -6.71 2.83
CA ALA A 62 -1.77 -6.69 1.75
C ALA A 62 -1.14 -6.50 0.35
N LEU A 63 0.17 -6.29 0.27
CA LEU A 63 0.87 -5.97 -0.97
C LEU A 63 1.88 -7.08 -1.34
N PRO A 64 2.13 -7.30 -2.65
CA PRO A 64 3.28 -8.09 -3.09
C PRO A 64 4.57 -7.48 -2.54
N THR A 65 5.47 -8.31 -2.02
CA THR A 65 6.68 -7.82 -1.34
C THR A 65 7.59 -7.07 -2.31
N GLU A 66 7.63 -7.51 -3.57
CA GLU A 66 8.34 -6.89 -4.68
C GLU A 66 7.81 -5.49 -5.05
N HIS A 67 6.57 -5.16 -4.67
CA HIS A 67 5.94 -3.85 -4.93
C HIS A 67 6.19 -2.82 -3.83
N VAL A 68 6.85 -3.22 -2.75
CA VAL A 68 7.19 -2.34 -1.62
C VAL A 68 8.65 -1.91 -1.73
N LEU A 69 8.89 -0.60 -1.78
CA LEU A 69 10.21 0.00 -1.89
C LEU A 69 10.43 1.02 -0.76
N PRO A 70 10.90 0.60 0.42
CA PRO A 70 11.36 1.54 1.44
C PRO A 70 12.65 2.21 0.96
N MET A 71 12.77 3.53 1.15
CA MET A 71 13.94 4.31 0.75
C MET A 71 14.44 5.20 1.89
N PRO A 72 15.75 5.51 1.98
CA PRO A 72 16.25 6.51 2.93
C PRO A 72 15.58 7.87 2.71
N GLY A 73 15.23 8.58 3.79
CA GLY A 73 14.59 9.90 3.73
C GLY A 73 13.32 10.03 4.56
N GLN A 74 12.78 11.25 4.56
CA GLN A 74 11.62 11.70 5.36
C GLN A 74 10.48 12.17 4.45
N HIS A 75 9.46 12.81 5.03
CA HIS A 75 8.25 13.30 4.37
C HIS A 75 8.49 14.54 3.50
N ASP A 76 9.32 14.40 2.46
CA ASP A 76 9.73 15.51 1.62
C ASP A 76 9.93 15.14 0.13
N TRP A 77 10.08 16.18 -0.68
CA TRP A 77 10.27 16.05 -2.13
C TRP A 77 11.62 15.44 -2.52
N ASN A 78 12.65 15.53 -1.65
CA ASN A 78 13.94 14.89 -1.91
C ASN A 78 13.81 13.36 -1.88
N LEU A 79 12.86 12.83 -1.10
CA LEU A 79 12.45 11.43 -1.16
C LEU A 79 11.47 11.15 -2.32
N TRP A 80 10.37 11.91 -2.43
CA TRP A 80 9.25 11.50 -3.28
C TRP A 80 9.56 11.51 -4.77
N ILE A 81 10.39 12.44 -5.23
CA ILE A 81 10.78 12.51 -6.66
C ILE A 81 11.55 11.24 -7.09
N PRO A 82 12.67 10.86 -6.44
CA PRO A 82 13.37 9.63 -6.81
C PRO A 82 12.55 8.37 -6.51
N ALA A 83 11.73 8.37 -5.45
CA ALA A 83 10.83 7.26 -5.15
C ALA A 83 9.81 7.01 -6.27
N ALA A 84 9.19 8.07 -6.80
CA ALA A 84 8.25 7.95 -7.91
C ALA A 84 8.92 7.38 -9.16
N SER A 85 10.12 7.86 -9.52
CA SER A 85 10.89 7.32 -10.66
C SER A 85 11.16 5.83 -10.49
N ALA A 86 11.66 5.44 -9.32
CA ALA A 86 11.99 4.05 -9.03
C ALA A 86 10.76 3.12 -9.07
N LEU A 87 9.61 3.58 -8.57
CA LEU A 87 8.36 2.81 -8.66
C LEU A 87 7.90 2.63 -10.11
N LEU A 88 7.93 3.69 -10.91
CA LEU A 88 7.52 3.63 -12.32
C LEU A 88 8.44 2.73 -13.14
N GLU A 89 9.75 2.80 -12.92
CA GLU A 89 10.73 1.93 -13.57
C GLU A 89 10.49 0.45 -13.23
N ARG A 90 10.24 0.13 -11.95
CA ARG A 90 9.94 -1.24 -11.52
C ARG A 90 8.61 -1.74 -12.09
N ALA A 91 7.57 -0.91 -12.08
CA ALA A 91 6.27 -1.26 -12.63
C ALA A 91 6.31 -1.46 -14.15
N ALA A 92 7.13 -0.67 -14.86
CA ALA A 92 7.36 -0.87 -16.30
C ALA A 92 8.12 -2.19 -16.55
N GLY A 93 9.14 -2.47 -15.75
CA GLY A 93 9.92 -3.71 -15.83
C GLY A 93 9.10 -4.97 -15.57
N SER A 94 8.19 -4.94 -14.58
CA SER A 94 7.33 -6.09 -14.26
C SER A 94 6.35 -6.41 -15.39
N ARG A 95 5.76 -5.40 -16.03
CA ARG A 95 4.85 -5.58 -17.17
C ARG A 95 5.53 -6.19 -18.39
N ALA A 96 6.80 -5.90 -18.60
CA ALA A 96 7.57 -6.48 -19.69
C ALA A 96 7.87 -7.99 -19.50
N GLN A 97 7.64 -8.52 -18.30
CA GLN A 97 7.92 -9.91 -17.92
C GLN A 97 6.64 -10.77 -17.85
N GLU A 98 5.45 -10.19 -18.03
CA GLU A 98 4.19 -10.92 -18.14
C GLU A 98 4.06 -11.51 -19.56
N PRO A 99 3.76 -12.82 -19.72
CA PRO A 99 3.68 -13.51 -21.02
C PRO A 99 2.47 -13.10 -21.86
#